data_AF-A0ABD0WM50-F1
#
_entry.id   AF-A0ABD0WM50-F1
#
_cell.length_a   1.000
_cell.length_b   1.000
_cell.length_c   1.000
_cell.angle_alpha   90.00
_cell.angle_beta   90.00
_cell.angle_gamma   90.00
#
_symmetry.space_group_name_H-M   'P 1'
#
loop_
_entity.id
_entity.type
_entity.pdbx_description
1 polymer ?
#
loop_
_entity_poly.entity_id
_entity_poly.type
_entity_poly.pdbx_seq_one_letter_code
_entity_poly.pdbx_strand_id
1 'polypeptide(L)'
;MEPRAKMTHVTVRKAADGRAVLSQCLKSQLYYCPFCQPSIFKPRDYASVMTHIESHRLKAVLHREFTIFICHLECRTAKHFHCPYCPKTYVNRRDFTKHIPQSDQQFEVVRLLMAYILELMDQYPGSGSST
;
A
#
# COMPACT_ATOMS: atom_id res chain seq x y z
N MET A 1 -3.71 19.05 14.09
CA MET A 1 -4.43 18.13 13.17
C MET A 1 -3.42 17.10 12.72
N GLU A 2 -3.51 15.87 13.22
CA GLU A 2 -2.60 14.77 12.85
C GLU A 2 -2.58 14.59 11.32
N PRO A 3 -1.41 14.49 10.66
CA PRO A 3 -1.35 14.25 9.23
C PRO A 3 -1.92 12.85 8.97
N ARG A 4 -3.11 12.83 8.38
CA ARG A 4 -3.91 11.66 8.03
C ARG A 4 -3.01 10.57 7.45
N ALA A 5 -2.62 9.61 8.29
CA ALA A 5 -1.94 8.39 7.90
C ALA A 5 -2.84 7.68 6.87
N LYS A 6 -2.61 7.93 5.57
CA LYS A 6 -3.31 7.22 4.51
C LYS A 6 -2.75 5.82 4.51
N MET A 7 -3.44 4.97 5.27
CA MET A 7 -3.34 3.52 5.33
C MET A 7 -2.98 2.99 3.94
N THR A 8 -1.74 2.56 3.78
CA THR A 8 -1.26 1.93 2.56
C THR A 8 -2.12 0.70 2.32
N HIS A 9 -2.59 0.51 1.09
CA HIS A 9 -3.41 -0.64 0.73
C HIS A 9 -2.66 -1.94 1.06
N VAL A 10 -3.37 -3.03 1.44
CA VAL A 10 -2.76 -4.30 1.91
C VAL A 10 -1.74 -4.91 0.93
N THR A 11 -1.83 -4.57 -0.35
CA THR A 11 -0.91 -5.01 -1.41
C THR A 11 0.39 -4.20 -1.48
N VAL A 12 0.52 -3.13 -0.69
CA VAL A 12 1.72 -2.29 -0.59
C VAL A 12 2.35 -2.59 0.77
N ARG A 13 3.47 -3.32 0.78
CA ARG A 13 4.07 -3.82 2.02
C ARG A 13 5.53 -3.40 2.15
N LYS A 14 5.98 -3.16 3.37
CA LYS A 14 7.39 -2.94 3.74
C LYS A 14 8.02 -4.22 4.27
N ALA A 15 9.35 -4.27 4.26
CA ALA A 15 10.09 -5.38 4.90
C ALA A 15 9.72 -5.55 6.38
N ALA A 16 9.52 -4.42 7.09
CA ALA A 16 9.10 -4.39 8.49
C ALA A 16 7.71 -5.01 8.73
N ASP A 17 6.85 -5.11 7.72
CA ASP A 17 5.52 -5.72 7.85
C ASP A 17 5.58 -7.25 7.97
N GLY A 18 6.75 -7.86 7.75
CA GLY A 18 6.95 -9.30 7.84
C GLY A 18 6.10 -10.09 6.83
N ARG A 19 5.66 -11.30 7.21
CA ARG A 19 4.81 -12.15 6.38
C ARG A 19 3.37 -11.65 6.40
N ALA A 20 2.66 -11.79 5.27
CA ALA A 20 1.25 -11.41 5.23
C ALA A 20 0.44 -12.35 6.15
N VAL A 21 -0.33 -11.77 7.06
CA VAL A 21 -1.24 -12.54 7.92
C VAL A 21 -2.41 -13.03 7.08
N LEU A 22 -2.63 -14.34 7.08
CA LEU A 22 -3.71 -14.95 6.32
C LEU A 22 -4.98 -15.01 7.18
N SER A 23 -6.08 -14.48 6.65
CA SER A 23 -7.39 -14.68 7.26
C SER A 23 -7.86 -16.11 7.01
N GLN A 24 -8.47 -16.73 8.03
CA GLN A 24 -9.01 -18.08 7.95
C GLN A 24 -10.54 -18.05 7.87
N CYS A 25 -11.11 -18.96 7.10
CA CYS A 25 -12.55 -19.21 7.06
C CYS A 25 -12.96 -20.05 8.27
N LEU A 26 -13.73 -19.46 9.18
CA LEU A 26 -14.17 -20.13 10.42
C LEU A 26 -14.91 -21.47 10.17
N LYS A 27 -15.65 -21.57 9.07
CA LYS A 27 -16.45 -22.76 8.74
C LYS A 27 -15.63 -23.91 8.15
N SER A 28 -14.60 -23.60 7.36
CA SER A 28 -13.85 -24.61 6.59
C SER A 28 -12.40 -24.78 7.02
N GLN A 29 -11.92 -23.93 7.93
CA GLN A 29 -10.52 -23.87 8.37
C GLN A 29 -9.51 -23.62 7.23
N LEU A 30 -9.99 -23.22 6.04
CA LEU A 30 -9.18 -22.83 4.89
C LEU A 30 -8.76 -21.35 4.98
N TYR A 31 -7.69 -20.99 4.31
CA TYR A 31 -7.10 -19.66 4.31
C TYR A 31 -7.41 -18.89 3.02
N TYR A 32 -7.56 -17.58 3.15
CA TYR A 32 -7.74 -16.65 2.04
C TYR A 32 -6.40 -16.05 1.61
N CYS A 33 -6.27 -15.76 0.31
CA CYS A 33 -5.19 -14.89 -0.16
C CYS A 33 -5.54 -13.43 0.17
N PRO A 34 -4.62 -12.66 0.80
CA PRO A 34 -4.89 -11.26 1.17
C PRO A 34 -4.94 -10.31 -0.03
N PHE A 35 -4.57 -10.77 -1.24
CA PHE A 35 -4.47 -9.93 -2.44
C PHE A 35 -5.53 -10.26 -3.50
N CYS A 36 -6.39 -11.25 -3.24
CA CYS A 36 -7.37 -11.77 -4.19
C CYS A 36 -8.74 -11.90 -3.54
N GLN A 37 -9.78 -11.58 -4.30
CA GLN A 37 -11.13 -12.00 -3.92
C GLN A 37 -11.27 -13.53 -3.97
N PRO A 38 -12.20 -14.12 -3.18
CA PRO A 38 -12.53 -15.54 -3.26
C PRO A 38 -13.00 -16.01 -4.65
N SER A 39 -13.56 -15.10 -5.46
CA SER A 39 -13.96 -15.34 -6.86
C SER A 39 -12.77 -15.57 -7.79
N ILE A 40 -11.62 -14.95 -7.50
CA ILE A 40 -10.36 -15.07 -8.24
C ILE A 40 -9.54 -16.25 -7.73
N PHE A 41 -9.44 -16.38 -6.41
CA PHE A 41 -8.72 -17.47 -5.77
C PHE A 41 -9.52 -17.98 -4.57
N LYS A 42 -10.12 -19.16 -4.71
CA LYS A 42 -10.89 -19.82 -3.66
C LYS A 42 -10.01 -20.13 -2.44
N PRO A 43 -10.54 -20.15 -1.21
CA PRO A 43 -9.79 -20.54 -0.03
C PRO A 43 -9.18 -21.95 -0.16
N ARG A 44 -7.96 -22.12 0.36
CA ARG A 44 -7.20 -23.38 0.31
C ARG A 44 -6.46 -23.62 1.64
N ASP A 45 -5.79 -24.75 1.78
CA ASP A 45 -4.87 -24.99 2.89
C ASP A 45 -3.72 -23.97 2.89
N TYR A 46 -3.07 -23.80 4.03
CA TYR A 46 -2.03 -22.78 4.23
C TYR A 46 -0.89 -22.88 3.21
N ALA A 47 -0.40 -24.09 2.92
CA ALA A 47 0.72 -24.29 2.00
C ALA A 47 0.34 -23.85 0.58
N SER A 48 -0.84 -24.24 0.11
CA SER A 48 -1.38 -23.81 -1.19
C SER A 48 -1.53 -22.29 -1.29
N VAL A 49 -2.00 -21.61 -0.23
CA VAL A 49 -2.10 -20.14 -0.23
C VAL A 49 -0.71 -19.50 -0.26
N MET A 50 0.26 -20.04 0.49
CA MET A 50 1.62 -19.51 0.47
C MET A 50 2.30 -19.65 -0.90
N THR A 51 2.16 -20.79 -1.57
CA THR A 51 2.62 -20.98 -2.95
C THR A 51 1.95 -20.00 -3.91
N HIS A 52 0.66 -19.74 -3.74
CA HIS A 52 -0.05 -18.74 -4.52
C HIS A 52 0.48 -17.31 -4.26
N ILE A 53 0.75 -16.94 -3.00
CA ILE A 53 1.35 -15.65 -2.64
C ILE A 53 2.74 -15.49 -3.25
N GLU A 54 3.53 -16.57 -3.35
CA GLU A 54 4.82 -16.53 -4.03
C GLU A 54 4.66 -16.12 -5.50
N SER A 55 3.60 -16.58 -6.17
CA SER A 55 3.29 -16.14 -7.54
C SER A 55 2.99 -14.63 -7.63
N HIS A 56 2.43 -14.02 -6.58
CA HIS A 56 2.30 -12.56 -6.50
C HIS A 56 3.66 -11.90 -6.27
N ARG A 57 4.51 -12.48 -5.43
CA ARG A 57 5.87 -11.97 -5.14
C ARG A 57 6.73 -11.93 -6.40
N LEU A 58 6.69 -12.96 -7.23
CA LEU A 58 7.41 -13.00 -8.51
C LEU A 58 6.96 -11.89 -9.49
N LYS A 59 5.72 -11.42 -9.37
CA LYS A 59 5.14 -10.36 -10.22
C LYS A 59 5.18 -8.98 -9.57
N ALA A 60 5.62 -8.89 -8.32
CA ALA A 60 5.63 -7.66 -7.56
C ALA A 60 6.56 -6.62 -8.20
N VAL A 61 6.31 -5.35 -7.88
CA VAL A 61 7.21 -4.25 -8.18
C VAL A 61 7.89 -3.86 -6.89
N LEU A 62 9.22 -3.86 -6.89
CA LEU A 62 10.03 -3.39 -5.78
C LEU A 62 10.40 -1.93 -6.03
N HIS A 63 10.23 -1.08 -5.03
CA HIS A 63 10.63 0.32 -5.07
C HIS A 63 10.94 0.83 -3.66
N ARG A 64 12.19 1.24 -3.41
CA ARG A 64 12.70 1.57 -2.06
C ARG A 64 12.36 0.48 -1.04
N GLU A 65 11.75 0.83 0.09
CA GLU A 65 11.30 -0.13 1.10
C GLU A 65 10.04 -0.91 0.74
N PHE A 66 9.37 -0.60 -0.38
CA PHE A 66 8.08 -1.19 -0.74
C PHE A 66 8.20 -2.40 -1.66
N THR A 67 7.50 -3.46 -1.29
CA THR A 67 7.09 -4.57 -2.16
C THR A 67 5.62 -4.38 -2.52
N ILE A 68 5.35 -4.10 -3.80
CA ILE A 68 4.02 -3.76 -4.30
C ILE A 68 3.48 -4.94 -5.10
N PHE A 69 2.53 -5.66 -4.49
CA PHE A 69 1.86 -6.79 -5.09
C PHE A 69 0.73 -6.34 -6.01
N ILE A 70 0.44 -7.16 -7.02
CA ILE A 70 -0.74 -6.97 -7.87
C ILE A 70 -2.01 -7.29 -7.08
N CYS A 71 -2.94 -6.33 -7.08
CA CYS A 71 -4.24 -6.38 -6.44
C CYS A 71 -5.28 -7.04 -7.35
N HIS A 72 -6.01 -8.01 -6.81
CA HIS A 72 -7.21 -8.61 -7.39
C HIS A 72 -8.39 -8.52 -6.40
N LEU A 73 -8.41 -7.49 -5.55
CA LEU A 73 -9.49 -7.16 -4.61
C LEU A 73 -10.56 -6.28 -5.28
N GLU A 74 -11.66 -6.03 -4.58
CA GLU A 74 -12.82 -5.26 -5.09
C GLU A 74 -12.62 -3.75 -5.21
N CYS A 75 -11.47 -3.24 -4.78
CA CYS A 75 -11.15 -1.82 -4.94
C CYS A 75 -11.03 -1.38 -6.43
N ARG A 76 -10.95 -2.33 -7.37
CA ARG A 76 -11.13 -2.10 -8.81
C ARG A 76 -11.45 -3.41 -9.55
N THR A 77 -12.28 -3.35 -10.59
CA THR A 77 -12.65 -4.53 -11.40
C THR A 77 -11.46 -5.22 -12.06
N ALA A 78 -10.55 -4.44 -12.68
CA ALA A 78 -9.35 -4.97 -13.31
C ALA A 78 -8.23 -5.11 -12.28
N LYS A 79 -7.41 -6.17 -12.40
CA LYS A 79 -6.20 -6.33 -11.61
C LYS A 79 -5.27 -5.12 -11.77
N HIS A 80 -4.67 -4.66 -10.69
CA HIS A 80 -3.95 -3.38 -10.68
C HIS A 80 -2.88 -3.29 -9.60
N PHE A 81 -2.03 -2.28 -9.69
CA PHE A 81 -1.06 -1.89 -8.67
C PHE A 81 -1.50 -0.59 -7.99
N HIS A 82 -1.24 -0.47 -6.70
CA HIS A 82 -1.44 0.76 -5.93
C HIS A 82 -0.11 1.49 -5.79
N CYS A 83 -0.10 2.79 -6.04
CA CYS A 83 1.05 3.62 -5.71
C CYS A 83 1.12 3.87 -4.19
N PRO A 84 2.27 3.66 -3.52
CA PRO A 84 2.43 4.01 -2.10
C PRO A 84 2.39 5.53 -1.84
N TYR A 85 2.67 6.34 -2.86
CA TYR A 85 2.91 7.78 -2.72
C TYR A 85 1.74 8.67 -3.15
N CYS A 86 0.75 8.11 -3.85
CA CYS A 86 -0.43 8.84 -4.32
C CYS A 86 -1.64 7.91 -4.48
N PRO A 87 -2.88 8.42 -4.61
CA PRO A 87 -4.07 7.57 -4.69
C PRO A 87 -4.25 6.83 -6.04
N LYS A 88 -3.33 6.98 -7.00
CA LYS A 88 -3.47 6.40 -8.34
C LYS A 88 -3.27 4.88 -8.34
N THR A 89 -4.01 4.20 -9.21
CA THR A 89 -3.86 2.77 -9.48
C THR A 89 -3.60 2.49 -10.96
N TYR A 90 -2.85 1.42 -11.24
CA TYR A 90 -2.37 1.11 -12.58
C TYR A 90 -2.63 -0.35 -12.94
N VAL A 91 -3.37 -0.59 -14.02
CA VAL A 91 -3.63 -1.95 -14.53
C VAL A 91 -2.38 -2.54 -15.19
N ASN A 92 -1.60 -1.69 -15.86
CA ASN A 92 -0.41 -2.09 -16.60
C ASN A 92 0.86 -1.90 -15.74
N ARG A 93 1.70 -2.94 -15.66
CA ARG A 93 2.97 -2.92 -14.93
C ARG A 93 3.96 -1.90 -15.50
N ARG A 94 4.06 -1.79 -16.83
CA ARG A 94 4.97 -0.84 -17.50
C ARG A 94 4.64 0.59 -17.11
N ASP A 95 3.37 0.96 -17.16
CA ASP A 95 2.94 2.32 -16.82
C ASP A 95 3.11 2.59 -15.33
N PHE A 96 2.85 1.59 -14.48
CA PHE A 96 3.11 1.69 -13.05
C PHE A 96 4.60 1.93 -12.75
N THR A 97 5.49 1.15 -13.35
CA THR A 97 6.94 1.28 -13.17
C THR A 97 7.47 2.61 -13.70
N LYS A 98 6.86 3.18 -14.76
CA LYS A 98 7.19 4.53 -15.23
C LYS A 98 6.72 5.62 -14.24
N HIS A 99 5.57 5.42 -13.60
CA HIS A 99 4.98 6.40 -12.70
C HIS A 99 5.69 6.50 -11.35
N ILE A 100 6.07 5.35 -10.76
CA ILE A 100 6.47 5.30 -9.35
C ILE A 100 7.64 6.23 -8.98
N PRO A 101 8.70 6.41 -9.79
CA PRO A 101 9.81 7.30 -9.41
C PRO A 101 9.39 8.78 -9.39
N GLN A 102 8.51 9.20 -10.31
CA GLN A 102 8.00 10.58 -10.32
C GLN A 102 7.09 10.84 -9.11
N SER A 103 6.23 9.88 -8.79
CA SER A 103 5.32 9.99 -7.64
C SER A 103 6.09 10.06 -6.32
N ASP A 104 7.17 9.29 -6.23
CA ASP A 104 8.08 9.25 -5.08
C ASP A 104 8.79 10.59 -4.88
N GLN A 105 9.37 11.15 -5.96
CA GLN A 105 9.98 12.48 -5.92
C GLN A 105 8.99 13.57 -5.50
N GLN A 106 7.79 13.57 -6.07
CA GLN A 106 6.74 14.53 -5.70
C GLN A 106 6.34 14.39 -4.22
N PHE A 107 6.24 13.15 -3.73
CA PHE A 107 5.91 12.89 -2.34
C PHE A 107 6.99 13.42 -1.39
N GLU A 108 8.27 13.23 -1.71
CA GLU A 108 9.35 13.75 -0.87
C GLU A 108 9.39 15.28 -0.83
N VAL A 109 9.16 15.95 -1.96
CA VAL A 109 9.07 17.43 -1.99
C VAL A 109 7.93 17.91 -1.10
N VAL A 110 6.74 17.29 -1.22
CA VAL A 110 5.60 17.63 -0.35
C VAL A 110 5.94 17.36 1.12
N ARG A 111 6.61 16.25 1.43
CA ARG A 111 7.03 15.90 2.79
C ARG A 111 7.96 16.95 3.40
N LEU A 112 8.97 17.40 2.64
CA LEU A 112 9.93 18.42 3.07
C LEU A 112 9.26 19.78 3.24
N LEU A 113 8.39 20.18 2.30
CA LEU A 113 7.62 21.42 2.44
C LEU A 113 6.71 21.39 3.66
N MET A 114 6.04 20.26 3.93
CA MET A 114 5.21 20.12 5.12
C MET A 114 6.03 20.19 6.40
N ALA A 115 7.21 19.55 6.45
CA ALA A 115 8.11 19.64 7.60
C ALA A 115 8.56 21.09 7.86
N TYR A 116 8.97 21.80 6.81
CA TYR A 116 9.36 23.21 6.90
C TYR A 116 8.21 24.11 7.40
N ILE A 117 6.99 23.90 6.89
CA ILE A 117 5.81 24.67 7.35
C ILE A 117 5.55 24.43 8.84
N LEU A 118 5.68 23.19 9.32
CA LEU A 118 5.52 22.88 10.74
C LEU A 118 6.60 23.56 11.60
N GLU A 119 7.86 23.53 11.15
CA GLU A 119 8.95 24.23 11.82
C GLU A 119 8.72 25.75 11.90
N LEU A 120 8.13 26.36 10.88
CA LEU A 120 7.75 27.78 10.90
C LEU A 120 6.59 28.07 11.86
N MET A 121 5.60 27.17 11.93
CA MET A 121 4.48 27.31 12.86
C MET A 121 4.94 27.22 14.33
N ASP A 122 5.95 26.40 14.61
CA ASP A 122 6.54 26.28 15.95
C ASP A 122 7.39 27.51 16.34
N GLN A 123 7.99 28.20 15.37
CA GLN A 123 8.80 29.42 15.59
C GLN A 123 7.97 30.68 15.85
N TYR A 124 6.70 30.70 15.43
CA TYR A 124 5.78 31.81 15.66
C TYR A 124 4.54 31.31 16.39
N PRO A 125 4.63 30.99 17.71
CA PRO A 125 3.45 30.67 18.49
C PRO A 125 2.54 31.89 18.45
N GLY A 126 1.38 31.74 17.80
CA GLY A 126 0.44 32.83 17.60
C GLY A 126 0.23 33.59 18.90
N SER A 127 0.50 34.90 18.87
CA SER A 127 0.19 35.80 19.98
C SER A 127 -1.30 35.70 20.26
N GLY A 128 -1.66 34.91 21.26
CA GLY A 128 -3.02 34.82 21.78
C GLY A 128 -3.42 36.19 22.30
N SER A 129 -4.14 36.94 21.47
CA SER A 129 -4.89 38.10 21.90
C SER A 129 -6.18 37.60 22.54
N SER A 130 -6.10 37.28 23.83
CA SER A 130 -7.29 37.15 24.67
C SER A 130 -7.64 38.55 25.19
N THR A 131 -8.62 39.18 24.55
CA THR A 131 -9.44 40.24 25.16
C THR A 131 -10.68 39.63 25.76
#